data_AF-A0A543IZE5-F1
#
_entry.id   AF-A0A543IZE5-F1
#
_cell.length_a   1.000
_cell.length_b   1.000
_cell.length_c   1.000
_cell.angle_alpha   90.00
_cell.angle_beta   90.00
_cell.angle_gamma   90.00
#
_symmetry.space_group_name_H-M   'P 1'
#
loop_
_entity.id
_entity.type
_entity.pdbx_description
1 polymer ?
#
loop_
_entity_poly.entity_id
_entity_poly.type
_entity_poly.pdbx_seq_one_letter_code
_entity_poly.pdbx_strand_id
1 'polypeptide(L)'
;MTGDYDGDEGLIAAEFADLEQGDRDQGGGGGAAGPLPVVAIVGRPNVGKSTLVNRIIGRREAVVEDVPGVTRDRVTYEASWRGRRFTLVDTGGWDPDATGMGLRIAEQAQVAAELADVIVFVVDATVGVTDADEAVGAVLRRTGKPVILAANKADNPQLELESSVLWSLGLGEPRPVSALHGRGSGDLLDTVLDLLPEAPPEQFGGDRGPRRIALVGKPNVGKSSLLNRLAGEERVLVDPMAGTTRDPVDELIELGGKTWRFIDTAGIRRRERELKGADFYATMRTKAALERAEVAVVLIDASQPLSEQDLRIMSMVADAGRAMVIAFNKWDLLDEERRYDLEREIKRRMTRTPWALRVNISAKTGRNVEKLVPAIERALESWSNRVPTAKLNQFLGELVAATPPPVRGGKQPKILFATQADVEPPRFILFTTGFLEETYRRFIERRIRETYGFDGSPIVISMRIRERRGAPPAAKHR
;
A
#
# COMPACT_ATOMS: atom_id res chain seq x y z
N MET A 1 -4.56 16.27 -50.49
CA MET A 1 -4.96 16.80 -49.18
C MET A 1 -4.26 15.98 -48.12
N THR A 2 -3.03 16.38 -47.81
CA THR A 2 -2.23 15.89 -46.70
C THR A 2 -2.59 16.75 -45.49
N GLY A 3 -3.23 16.15 -44.49
CA GLY A 3 -3.64 16.83 -43.26
C GLY A 3 -2.78 16.34 -42.10
N ASP A 4 -2.17 17.32 -41.42
CA ASP A 4 -1.23 17.19 -40.31
C ASP A 4 -1.78 16.37 -39.13
N TYR A 5 -1.03 15.34 -38.72
CA TYR A 5 -1.25 14.53 -37.52
C TYR A 5 0.01 14.41 -36.63
N ASP A 6 0.98 15.34 -36.75
CA ASP A 6 2.25 15.27 -36.03
C ASP A 6 2.29 16.02 -34.67
N GLY A 7 1.19 16.67 -34.26
CA GLY A 7 1.18 17.54 -33.08
C GLY A 7 1.04 16.84 -31.71
N ASP A 8 0.37 15.68 -31.65
CA ASP A 8 0.03 15.01 -30.37
C ASP A 8 1.08 13.99 -29.92
N GLU A 9 1.87 13.41 -30.84
CA GLU A 9 2.91 12.42 -30.48
C GLU A 9 4.11 13.05 -29.77
N GLY A 10 4.43 14.32 -30.06
CA GLY A 10 5.55 15.05 -29.44
C GLY A 10 5.32 15.41 -27.97
N LEU A 11 4.07 15.74 -27.59
CA LEU A 11 3.69 16.00 -26.19
C LEU A 11 3.64 14.69 -25.36
N ILE A 12 3.26 13.58 -26.00
CA ILE A 12 3.28 12.23 -25.41
C ILE A 12 4.72 11.70 -25.26
N ALA A 13 5.70 12.17 -26.03
CA ALA A 13 7.10 11.79 -25.79
C ALA A 13 7.73 12.61 -24.64
N ALA A 14 7.36 13.90 -24.52
CA ALA A 14 7.93 14.81 -23.53
C ALA A 14 7.42 14.57 -22.08
N GLU A 15 6.13 14.32 -21.88
CA GLU A 15 5.58 13.98 -20.54
C GLU A 15 6.10 12.64 -19.98
N PHE A 16 6.69 11.79 -20.84
CA PHE A 16 7.11 10.42 -20.48
C PHE A 16 8.63 10.24 -20.43
N ALA A 17 9.40 11.13 -21.07
CA ALA A 17 10.86 11.18 -20.93
C ALA A 17 11.31 11.47 -19.49
N ASP A 18 10.53 12.27 -18.74
CA ASP A 18 10.77 12.59 -17.32
C ASP A 18 10.56 11.39 -16.37
N LEU A 19 9.93 10.31 -16.86
CA LEU A 19 9.77 9.04 -16.12
C LEU A 19 10.88 8.03 -16.43
N GLU A 20 11.57 8.13 -17.57
CA GLU A 20 12.68 7.24 -17.95
C GLU A 20 14.04 7.70 -17.41
N GLN A 21 14.23 9.01 -17.16
CA GLN A 21 15.51 9.54 -16.67
C GLN A 21 15.83 9.17 -15.21
N GLY A 22 14.83 8.76 -14.42
CA GLY A 22 15.03 8.29 -13.03
C GLY A 22 15.56 6.85 -12.89
N ASP A 23 15.75 6.10 -13.98
CA ASP A 23 15.94 4.64 -13.94
C ASP A 23 17.31 4.16 -14.49
N ARG A 24 18.23 5.09 -14.86
CA ARG A 24 19.47 4.73 -15.59
C ARG A 24 20.75 4.56 -14.75
N ASP A 25 20.77 4.94 -13.48
CA ASP A 25 21.98 4.79 -12.64
C ASP A 25 21.78 3.72 -11.55
N GLN A 26 21.92 2.44 -11.93
CA GLN A 26 22.01 1.32 -10.98
C GLN A 26 23.25 0.47 -11.27
N GLY A 27 24.40 0.95 -10.80
CA GLY A 27 25.65 0.21 -10.75
C GLY A 27 26.21 0.18 -9.33
N GLY A 28 26.06 -0.97 -8.66
CA GLY A 28 26.92 -1.52 -7.61
C GLY A 28 27.45 -0.63 -6.48
N GLY A 29 27.02 -0.91 -5.24
CA GLY A 29 27.75 -0.52 -4.04
C GLY A 29 26.93 -0.68 -2.77
N GLY A 30 27.24 -1.70 -1.96
CA GLY A 30 26.59 -1.92 -0.68
C GLY A 30 26.88 -0.78 0.30
N GLY A 31 25.84 -0.05 0.68
CA GLY A 31 25.85 0.98 1.71
C GLY A 31 24.61 0.87 2.59
N ALA A 32 24.80 0.98 3.91
CA ALA A 32 23.78 0.78 4.94
C ALA A 32 22.55 1.70 4.81
N ALA A 33 21.37 1.20 5.20
CA ALA A 33 20.09 1.90 5.16
C ALA A 33 20.04 3.11 6.11
N GLY A 34 19.91 4.31 5.56
CA GLY A 34 19.66 5.55 6.32
C GLY A 34 18.16 5.81 6.59
N PRO A 35 17.83 6.73 7.51
CA PRO A 35 16.45 7.14 7.79
C PRO A 35 15.78 7.80 6.56
N LEU A 36 14.45 7.63 6.41
CA LEU A 36 13.68 8.27 5.34
C LEU A 36 13.69 9.80 5.53
N PRO A 37 13.81 10.59 4.44
CA PRO A 37 13.70 12.04 4.53
C PRO A 37 12.36 12.48 5.13
N VAL A 38 12.38 13.54 5.93
CA VAL A 38 11.23 14.02 6.71
C VAL A 38 10.72 15.36 6.16
N VAL A 39 9.41 15.44 5.91
CA VAL A 39 8.69 16.65 5.53
C VAL A 39 7.79 17.06 6.68
N ALA A 40 7.97 18.27 7.24
CA ALA A 40 7.03 18.81 8.23
C ALA A 40 6.02 19.74 7.58
N ILE A 41 4.74 19.59 7.94
CA ILE A 41 3.68 20.55 7.58
C ILE A 41 3.39 21.43 8.78
N VAL A 42 3.65 22.73 8.62
CA VAL A 42 3.51 23.76 9.65
C VAL A 42 2.59 24.86 9.14
N GLY A 43 1.93 25.60 10.02
CA GLY A 43 1.00 26.68 9.63
C GLY A 43 -0.08 26.88 10.67
N ARG A 44 -0.64 28.08 10.82
CA ARG A 44 -1.66 28.42 11.85
C ARG A 44 -2.92 27.51 11.79
N PRO A 45 -3.83 27.52 12.78
CA PRO A 45 -5.04 26.71 12.72
C PRO A 45 -5.90 27.10 11.51
N ASN A 46 -6.69 26.16 10.99
CA ASN A 46 -7.69 26.40 9.94
C ASN A 46 -7.16 26.88 8.57
N VAL A 47 -5.84 26.89 8.35
CA VAL A 47 -5.23 27.12 7.02
C VAL A 47 -5.37 25.91 6.08
N GLY A 48 -5.85 24.78 6.57
CA GLY A 48 -6.05 23.55 5.79
C GLY A 48 -4.88 22.57 5.76
N LYS A 49 -4.02 22.57 6.80
CA LYS A 49 -2.92 21.58 6.97
C LYS A 49 -3.40 20.15 6.86
N SER A 50 -4.39 19.75 7.67
CA SER A 50 -4.90 18.37 7.68
C SER A 50 -5.54 17.98 6.35
N THR A 51 -6.19 18.94 5.66
CA THR A 51 -6.69 18.72 4.29
C THR A 51 -5.55 18.44 3.31
N LEU A 52 -4.43 19.16 3.44
CA LEU A 52 -3.23 18.97 2.61
C LEU A 52 -2.54 17.64 2.94
N VAL A 53 -2.35 17.32 4.22
CA VAL A 53 -1.85 16.02 4.70
C VAL A 53 -2.66 14.88 4.10
N ASN A 54 -3.99 14.93 4.24
CA ASN A 54 -4.90 13.91 3.72
C ASN A 54 -4.82 13.74 2.20
N ARG A 55 -4.55 14.83 1.49
CA ARG A 55 -4.33 14.79 0.05
C ARG A 55 -3.01 14.10 -0.30
N ILE A 56 -1.95 14.37 0.45
CA ILE A 56 -0.61 13.81 0.20
C ILE A 56 -0.58 12.31 0.50
N ILE A 57 -1.21 11.84 1.56
CA ILE A 57 -1.18 10.41 1.96
C ILE A 57 -2.03 9.50 1.05
N GLY A 58 -2.96 10.05 0.25
CA GLY A 58 -3.73 9.30 -0.76
C GLY A 58 -4.65 8.17 -0.24
N ARG A 59 -4.72 7.94 1.08
CA ARG A 59 -5.58 6.97 1.76
C ARG A 59 -6.45 7.70 2.79
N ARG A 60 -7.72 7.29 2.94
CA ARG A 60 -8.60 7.72 4.05
C ARG A 60 -8.14 7.07 5.37
N GLU A 61 -6.94 7.39 5.84
CA GLU A 61 -6.44 6.97 7.17
C GLU A 61 -6.57 8.07 8.23
N ALA A 62 -6.81 9.33 7.84
CA ALA A 62 -7.34 10.31 8.78
C ALA A 62 -8.84 10.07 8.93
N VAL A 63 -9.21 9.27 9.92
CA VAL A 63 -10.50 9.46 10.56
C VAL A 63 -10.49 10.89 11.10
N VAL A 64 -11.27 11.76 10.48
CA VAL A 64 -11.68 13.03 11.09
C VAL A 64 -12.64 12.64 12.21
N GLU A 65 -12.08 12.35 13.39
CA GLU A 65 -12.79 12.49 14.64
C GLU A 65 -12.33 13.83 15.24
N ASP A 66 -13.09 14.88 14.93
CA ASP A 66 -13.15 16.07 15.78
C ASP A 66 -13.84 15.65 17.09
N VAL A 67 -13.08 15.07 18.02
CA VAL A 67 -13.46 14.98 19.42
C VAL A 67 -12.65 16.05 20.17
N PRO A 68 -13.27 17.18 20.57
CA PRO A 68 -12.60 18.18 21.38
C PRO A 68 -12.20 17.56 22.73
N GLY A 69 -10.90 17.57 23.07
CA GLY A 69 -10.43 17.20 24.41
C GLY A 69 -9.32 16.15 24.53
N VAL A 70 -8.63 15.76 23.45
CA VAL A 70 -7.45 14.87 23.55
C VAL A 70 -6.21 15.62 23.08
N THR A 71 -5.23 15.73 23.96
CA THR A 71 -3.91 16.33 23.71
C THR A 71 -3.30 15.77 22.43
N ARG A 72 -3.10 16.64 21.43
CA ARG A 72 -2.57 16.32 20.10
C ARG A 72 -1.08 15.98 20.19
N ASP A 73 -0.79 14.71 20.42
CA ASP A 73 0.54 14.17 20.15
C ASP A 73 0.79 14.13 18.63
N ARG A 74 2.04 14.41 18.25
CA ARG A 74 2.52 14.58 16.87
C ARG A 74 2.21 13.35 16.03
N VAL A 75 1.54 13.53 14.89
CA VAL A 75 1.17 12.42 14.01
C VAL A 75 2.11 12.35 12.83
N THR A 76 2.71 11.18 12.66
CA THR A 76 3.66 10.89 11.58
C THR A 76 2.99 9.93 10.59
N TYR A 77 3.08 10.25 9.31
CA TYR A 77 2.50 9.48 8.22
C TYR A 77 3.58 9.09 7.20
N GLU A 78 3.50 7.89 6.64
CA GLU A 78 4.33 7.53 5.49
C GLU A 78 3.65 8.03 4.21
N ALA A 79 4.40 8.78 3.39
CA ALA A 79 3.92 9.32 2.13
C ALA A 79 4.83 8.89 0.97
N SER A 80 4.26 8.84 -0.23
CA SER A 80 5.01 8.58 -1.45
C SER A 80 4.53 9.47 -2.60
N TRP A 81 5.48 10.07 -3.31
CA TRP A 81 5.22 10.86 -4.52
C TRP A 81 6.29 10.52 -5.55
N ARG A 82 5.90 10.33 -6.83
CA ARG A 82 6.81 9.90 -7.92
C ARG A 82 7.75 8.74 -7.56
N GLY A 83 7.27 7.80 -6.75
CA GLY A 83 8.05 6.64 -6.29
C GLY A 83 9.08 6.93 -5.18
N ARG A 84 9.24 8.18 -4.74
CA ARG A 84 10.07 8.53 -3.57
C ARG A 84 9.22 8.54 -2.30
N ARG A 85 9.69 7.80 -1.28
CA ARG A 85 9.09 7.77 0.05
C ARG A 85 9.70 8.82 0.96
N PHE A 86 8.85 9.41 1.78
CA PHE A 86 9.24 10.36 2.81
C PHE A 86 8.27 10.27 3.98
N THR A 87 8.75 10.71 5.14
CA THR A 87 7.98 10.78 6.36
C THR A 87 7.29 12.14 6.43
N LEU A 88 5.96 12.18 6.54
CA LEU A 88 5.19 13.41 6.69
C LEU A 88 4.82 13.60 8.16
N VAL A 89 5.24 14.72 8.75
CA VAL A 89 4.93 15.07 10.14
C VAL A 89 3.92 16.20 10.15
N ASP A 90 2.72 15.94 10.69
CA ASP A 90 1.75 17.01 10.99
C ASP A 90 2.01 17.53 12.40
N THR A 91 2.42 18.79 12.50
CA THR A 91 2.70 19.43 13.79
C THR A 91 1.42 19.83 14.55
N GLY A 92 0.23 19.51 14.00
CA GLY A 92 -1.06 19.80 14.59
C GLY A 92 -1.53 21.23 14.38
N GLY A 93 -2.84 21.46 14.46
CA GLY A 93 -3.41 22.81 14.56
C GLY A 93 -3.31 23.34 15.99
N TRP A 94 -2.70 24.51 16.14
CA TRP A 94 -2.63 25.32 17.36
C TRP A 94 -4.02 25.53 17.99
N ASP A 95 -4.09 25.52 19.32
CA ASP A 95 -5.30 25.87 20.08
C ASP A 95 -5.23 27.36 20.45
N PRO A 96 -6.21 28.20 20.06
CA PRO A 96 -6.19 29.65 20.31
C PRO A 96 -6.34 30.03 21.80
N ASP A 97 -6.81 29.13 22.66
CA ASP A 97 -7.30 29.51 24.00
C ASP A 97 -6.25 29.50 25.13
N ALA A 98 -4.95 29.42 24.80
CA ALA A 98 -3.88 29.48 25.81
C ALA A 98 -3.11 30.82 25.76
N THR A 99 -3.13 31.54 26.88
CA THR A 99 -2.27 32.72 27.12
C THR A 99 -0.79 32.40 26.87
N GLY A 100 -0.10 33.25 26.09
CA GLY A 100 1.31 33.07 25.70
C GLY A 100 1.55 32.60 24.25
N MET A 101 0.67 33.01 23.32
CA MET A 101 0.58 32.53 21.94
C MET A 101 1.89 32.58 21.13
N GLY A 102 2.67 33.67 21.18
CA GLY A 102 3.87 33.84 20.33
C GLY A 102 5.03 32.89 20.65
N LEU A 103 5.28 32.59 21.93
CA LEU A 103 6.39 31.74 22.37
C LEU A 103 6.14 30.27 22.04
N ARG A 104 4.92 29.78 22.30
CA ARG A 104 4.51 28.42 21.91
C ARG A 104 4.46 28.26 20.39
N ILE A 105 4.18 29.36 19.67
CA ILE A 105 4.23 29.38 18.21
C ILE A 105 5.64 29.12 17.67
N ALA A 106 6.60 29.85 18.23
CA ALA A 106 7.99 29.72 17.87
C ALA A 106 8.57 28.35 18.23
N GLU A 107 8.23 27.79 19.39
CA GLU A 107 8.73 26.48 19.85
C GLU A 107 8.31 25.33 18.92
N GLN A 108 7.07 25.30 18.41
CA GLN A 108 6.66 24.23 17.49
C GLN A 108 7.27 24.37 16.11
N ALA A 109 7.41 25.60 15.58
CA ALA A 109 8.12 25.85 14.33
C ALA A 109 9.60 25.44 14.46
N GLN A 110 10.21 25.69 15.62
CA GLN A 110 11.57 25.26 15.94
C GLN A 110 11.69 23.73 15.96
N VAL A 111 10.76 23.02 16.60
CA VAL A 111 10.79 21.56 16.64
C VAL A 111 10.53 20.94 15.26
N ALA A 112 9.60 21.51 14.49
CA ALA A 112 9.38 21.09 13.10
C ALA A 112 10.68 21.23 12.29
N ALA A 113 11.39 22.33 12.51
CA ALA A 113 12.67 22.57 11.89
C ALA A 113 13.81 21.75 12.47
N GLU A 114 13.74 21.18 13.67
CA GLU A 114 14.77 20.24 14.14
C GLU A 114 14.60 18.88 13.48
N LEU A 115 13.36 18.42 13.31
CA LEU A 115 13.04 17.06 12.87
C LEU A 115 12.94 16.89 11.35
N ALA A 116 12.58 17.93 10.61
CA ALA A 116 12.33 17.82 9.17
C ALA A 116 13.56 18.12 8.31
N ASP A 117 13.70 17.47 7.17
CA ASP A 117 14.67 17.86 6.14
C ASP A 117 14.13 19.00 5.28
N VAL A 118 12.80 19.03 5.04
CA VAL A 118 12.09 20.10 4.31
C VAL A 118 10.83 20.51 5.08
N ILE A 119 10.54 21.80 5.11
CA ILE A 119 9.38 22.35 5.82
C ILE A 119 8.39 22.93 4.81
N VAL A 120 7.14 22.50 4.85
CA VAL A 120 6.03 23.10 4.11
C VAL A 120 5.25 24.00 5.05
N PHE A 121 5.39 25.31 4.86
CA PHE A 121 4.67 26.32 5.64
C PHE A 121 3.38 26.72 4.92
N VAL A 122 2.25 26.30 5.48
CA VAL A 122 0.92 26.47 4.90
C VAL A 122 0.25 27.73 5.44
N VAL A 123 -0.10 28.63 4.54
CA VAL A 123 -0.82 29.89 4.81
C VAL A 123 -2.13 29.90 4.03
N ASP A 124 -3.16 30.57 4.54
CA ASP A 124 -4.43 30.74 3.85
C ASP A 124 -4.38 31.93 2.88
N ALA A 125 -4.46 31.67 1.57
CA ALA A 125 -4.40 32.69 0.54
C ALA A 125 -5.58 33.69 0.61
N THR A 126 -6.72 33.30 1.19
CA THR A 126 -7.92 34.15 1.29
C THR A 126 -7.85 35.19 2.42
N VAL A 127 -6.98 34.95 3.40
CA VAL A 127 -6.82 35.82 4.58
C VAL A 127 -5.60 36.74 4.43
N GLY A 128 -4.57 36.29 3.69
CA GLY A 128 -3.28 36.97 3.60
C GLY A 128 -2.39 36.70 4.82
N VAL A 129 -1.33 37.51 4.97
CA VAL A 129 -0.34 37.38 6.04
C VAL A 129 -0.92 37.88 7.37
N THR A 130 -0.77 37.09 8.43
CA THR A 130 -1.14 37.47 9.81
C THR A 130 0.08 37.58 10.70
N ASP A 131 -0.04 38.24 11.86
CA ASP A 131 1.04 38.35 12.87
C ASP A 131 1.58 36.97 13.30
N ALA A 132 0.71 35.96 13.36
CA ALA A 132 1.10 34.58 13.65
C ALA A 132 1.93 33.97 12.52
N ASP A 133 1.58 34.26 11.26
CA ASP A 133 2.32 33.79 10.09
C ASP A 133 3.70 34.49 10.00
N GLU A 134 3.78 35.78 10.35
CA GLU A 134 5.04 36.52 10.44
C GLU A 134 5.96 35.97 11.53
N ALA A 135 5.41 35.65 12.71
CA ALA A 135 6.17 35.07 13.82
C ALA A 135 6.74 33.69 13.46
N VAL A 136 5.94 32.81 12.85
CA VAL A 136 6.41 31.51 12.36
C VAL A 136 7.46 31.70 11.26
N GLY A 137 7.19 32.57 10.29
CA GLY A 137 8.12 32.85 9.20
C GLY A 137 9.47 33.36 9.71
N ALA A 138 9.48 34.21 10.75
CA ALA A 138 10.70 34.70 11.39
C ALA A 138 11.53 33.60 12.04
N VAL A 139 10.88 32.58 12.62
CA VAL A 139 11.57 31.40 13.16
C VAL A 139 12.11 30.56 12.03
N LEU A 140 11.27 30.17 11.06
CA LEU A 140 11.65 29.31 9.95
C LEU A 140 12.83 29.87 9.14
N ARG A 141 12.89 31.19 8.90
CA ARG A 141 14.03 31.85 8.23
C ARG A 141 15.37 31.64 8.94
N ARG A 142 15.39 31.47 10.27
CA ARG A 142 16.62 31.30 11.06
C ARG A 142 17.11 29.84 11.13
N THR A 143 16.28 28.89 10.71
CA THR A 143 16.56 27.45 10.85
C THR A 143 17.60 26.94 9.85
N GLY A 144 17.80 27.65 8.73
CA GLY A 144 18.69 27.24 7.65
C GLY A 144 18.18 26.05 6.82
N LYS A 145 17.01 25.50 7.14
CA LYS A 145 16.39 24.40 6.39
C LYS A 145 15.61 24.92 5.18
N PRO A 146 15.45 24.13 4.12
CA PRO A 146 14.59 24.47 3.00
C PRO A 146 13.12 24.61 3.45
N VAL A 147 12.53 25.78 3.19
CA VAL A 147 11.13 26.09 3.51
C VAL A 147 10.38 26.39 2.22
N ILE A 148 9.26 25.71 2.01
CA ILE A 148 8.33 25.96 0.90
C ILE A 148 7.08 26.63 1.46
N LEU A 149 6.75 27.80 0.94
CA LEU A 149 5.55 28.54 1.30
C LEU A 149 4.36 28.05 0.46
N ALA A 150 3.41 27.36 1.07
CA ALA A 150 2.20 26.86 0.42
C ALA A 150 1.01 27.80 0.69
N ALA A 151 0.55 28.52 -0.33
CA ALA A 151 -0.60 29.41 -0.29
C ALA A 151 -1.88 28.60 -0.55
N ASN A 152 -2.46 28.03 0.52
CA ASN A 152 -3.60 27.13 0.45
C ASN A 152 -4.93 27.87 0.25
N LYS A 153 -5.96 27.14 -0.18
CA LYS A 153 -7.30 27.66 -0.57
C LYS A 153 -7.29 28.54 -1.82
N ALA A 154 -6.29 28.39 -2.68
CA ALA A 154 -6.25 29.00 -4.01
C ALA A 154 -7.24 28.29 -4.97
N ASP A 155 -8.53 28.47 -4.71
CA ASP A 155 -9.61 27.73 -5.35
C ASP A 155 -9.99 28.28 -6.74
N ASN A 156 -9.47 29.45 -7.11
CA ASN A 156 -9.66 30.08 -8.43
C ASN A 156 -8.39 30.83 -8.88
N PRO A 157 -8.26 31.17 -10.19
CA PRO A 157 -7.08 31.85 -10.73
C PRO A 157 -6.81 33.24 -10.14
N GLN A 158 -7.84 33.92 -9.63
CA GLN A 158 -7.68 35.23 -9.00
C GLN A 158 -6.93 35.10 -7.66
N LEU A 159 -7.29 34.10 -6.86
CA LEU A 159 -6.60 33.79 -5.60
C LEU A 159 -5.16 33.31 -5.81
N GLU A 160 -4.84 32.71 -6.96
CA GLU A 160 -3.46 32.40 -7.33
C GLU A 160 -2.62 33.67 -7.52
N LEU A 161 -3.18 34.70 -8.18
CA LEU A 161 -2.53 36.01 -8.35
C LEU A 161 -2.43 36.77 -7.01
N GLU A 162 -3.47 36.71 -6.18
CA GLU A 162 -3.51 37.37 -4.87
C GLU A 162 -2.53 36.75 -3.85
N SER A 163 -2.08 35.51 -4.08
CA SER A 163 -1.05 34.85 -3.27
C SER A 163 0.31 35.57 -3.28
N SER A 164 0.52 36.48 -4.23
CA SER A 164 1.70 37.34 -4.33
C SER A 164 1.97 38.18 -3.07
N VAL A 165 0.92 38.56 -2.33
CA VAL A 165 1.08 39.31 -1.07
C VAL A 165 1.91 38.53 -0.05
N LEU A 166 1.91 37.20 -0.11
CA LEU A 166 2.63 36.32 0.80
C LEU A 166 4.16 36.37 0.62
N TRP A 167 4.68 36.98 -0.47
CA TRP A 167 6.12 37.23 -0.63
C TRP A 167 6.70 38.06 0.51
N SER A 168 5.89 38.89 1.19
CA SER A 168 6.32 39.68 2.34
C SER A 168 6.84 38.83 3.51
N LEU A 169 6.49 37.54 3.57
CA LEU A 169 7.04 36.58 4.54
C LEU A 169 8.51 36.23 4.28
N GLY A 170 9.09 36.60 3.13
CA GLY A 170 10.52 36.41 2.86
C GLY A 170 10.96 34.94 2.86
N LEU A 171 10.07 34.02 2.47
CA LEU A 171 10.31 32.57 2.41
C LEU A 171 10.35 32.03 0.97
N GLY A 172 10.62 32.89 0.00
CA GLY A 172 10.64 32.54 -1.43
C GLY A 172 9.27 32.69 -2.10
N GLU A 173 9.14 32.09 -3.28
CA GLU A 173 7.93 32.13 -4.10
C GLU A 173 6.77 31.34 -3.45
N PRO A 174 5.61 31.97 -3.16
CA PRO A 174 4.43 31.27 -2.70
C PRO A 174 3.94 30.29 -3.76
N ARG A 175 3.76 29.02 -3.38
CA ARG A 175 3.17 27.97 -4.21
C ARG A 175 1.66 27.95 -3.98
N PRO A 176 0.82 28.40 -4.93
CA PRO A 176 -0.63 28.37 -4.76
C PRO A 176 -1.16 26.93 -4.82
N VAL A 177 -1.97 26.57 -3.83
CA VAL A 177 -2.50 25.22 -3.67
C VAL A 177 -3.96 25.28 -3.26
N SER A 178 -4.78 24.38 -3.80
CA SER A 178 -6.07 24.05 -3.23
C SER A 178 -6.01 22.63 -2.68
N ALA A 179 -5.79 22.50 -1.38
CA ALA A 179 -5.80 21.18 -0.73
C ALA A 179 -7.18 20.52 -0.82
N LEU A 180 -8.27 21.30 -0.90
CA LEU A 180 -9.62 20.76 -1.02
C LEU A 180 -9.89 20.21 -2.43
N HIS A 181 -9.53 20.96 -3.48
CA HIS A 181 -9.85 20.60 -4.87
C HIS A 181 -8.69 19.92 -5.62
N GLY A 182 -7.47 19.96 -5.08
CA GLY A 182 -6.29 19.30 -5.62
C GLY A 182 -5.42 20.11 -6.56
N ARG A 183 -5.79 21.36 -6.82
CA ARG A 183 -5.02 22.25 -7.67
C ARG A 183 -3.66 22.57 -7.05
N GLY A 184 -2.58 22.56 -7.83
CA GLY A 184 -1.22 22.92 -7.40
C GLY A 184 -0.55 21.95 -6.42
N SER A 185 -1.27 20.94 -5.92
CA SER A 185 -0.73 20.00 -4.92
C SER A 185 0.35 19.06 -5.47
N GLY A 186 0.30 18.74 -6.77
CA GLY A 186 1.36 17.98 -7.45
C GLY A 186 2.63 18.81 -7.59
N ASP A 187 2.51 20.02 -8.13
CA ASP A 187 3.63 20.96 -8.31
C ASP A 187 4.31 21.31 -6.97
N LEU A 188 3.52 21.43 -5.90
CA LEU A 188 4.04 21.57 -4.53
C LEU A 188 4.89 20.35 -4.13
N LEU A 189 4.39 19.14 -4.34
CA LEU A 189 5.08 17.91 -3.99
C LEU A 189 6.33 17.68 -4.83
N ASP A 190 6.32 18.07 -6.10
CA ASP A 190 7.52 18.05 -6.95
C ASP A 190 8.60 18.97 -6.36
N THR A 191 8.23 20.21 -5.99
CA THR A 191 9.14 21.14 -5.30
C THR A 191 9.67 20.57 -3.98
N VAL A 192 8.84 19.87 -3.22
CA VAL A 192 9.25 19.19 -1.97
C VAL A 192 10.30 18.14 -2.26
N LEU A 193 10.08 17.27 -3.26
CA LEU A 193 11.02 16.20 -3.59
C LEU A 193 12.37 16.73 -4.09
N ASP A 194 12.37 17.82 -4.86
CA ASP A 194 13.60 18.45 -5.36
C ASP A 194 14.50 18.98 -4.24
N LEU A 195 13.91 19.34 -3.10
CA LEU A 195 14.64 19.85 -1.92
C LEU A 195 14.95 18.78 -0.88
N LEU A 196 14.31 17.61 -0.95
CA LEU A 196 14.59 16.52 -0.03
C LEU A 196 15.96 15.90 -0.34
N PRO A 197 16.79 15.59 0.68
CA PRO A 197 18.01 14.81 0.48
C PRO A 197 17.67 13.51 -0.25
N GLU A 198 18.58 13.02 -1.10
CA GLU A 198 18.37 11.76 -1.83
C GLU A 198 17.97 10.66 -0.85
N ALA A 199 16.77 10.12 -1.07
CA ALA A 199 16.29 9.01 -0.27
C ALA A 199 17.07 7.77 -0.71
N PRO A 200 17.43 6.85 0.20
CA PRO A 200 17.88 5.54 -0.22
C PRO A 200 16.85 4.96 -1.21
N PRO A 201 17.27 4.35 -2.33
CA PRO A 201 16.36 3.67 -3.24
C PRO A 201 15.53 2.64 -2.45
N GLU A 202 14.30 2.36 -2.90
CA GLU A 202 13.38 1.43 -2.23
C GLU A 202 14.08 0.12 -1.87
N GLN A 203 14.45 -0.05 -0.59
CA GLN A 203 14.78 -1.36 -0.05
C GLN A 203 13.47 -2.06 0.29
N PHE A 204 12.94 -2.82 -0.67
CA PHE A 204 12.05 -3.92 -0.34
C PHE A 204 12.90 -4.95 0.42
N GLY A 205 12.65 -5.09 1.73
CA GLY A 205 13.33 -6.11 2.55
C GLY A 205 14.17 -5.60 3.73
N GLY A 206 13.95 -4.39 4.26
CA GLY A 206 14.47 -4.02 5.58
C GLY A 206 13.95 -4.97 6.68
N ASP A 207 14.74 -5.22 7.72
CA ASP A 207 14.51 -6.24 8.74
C ASP A 207 13.19 -6.01 9.52
N ARG A 208 12.10 -6.62 9.04
CA ARG A 208 10.73 -6.51 9.59
C ARG A 208 10.49 -7.46 10.78
N GLY A 209 11.56 -8.03 11.35
CA GLY A 209 11.47 -9.12 12.31
C GLY A 209 10.83 -10.39 11.69
N PRO A 210 10.47 -11.37 12.53
CA PRO A 210 9.84 -12.61 12.08
C PRO A 210 8.57 -12.37 11.25
N ARG A 211 8.51 -12.95 10.04
CA ARG A 211 7.35 -12.83 9.14
C ARG A 211 6.09 -13.42 9.77
N ARG A 212 4.94 -12.80 9.49
CA ARG A 212 3.67 -13.10 10.17
C ARG A 212 2.83 -14.11 9.40
N ILE A 213 2.57 -15.26 10.03
CA ILE A 213 1.79 -16.36 9.47
C ILE A 213 0.44 -16.48 10.18
N ALA A 214 -0.67 -16.49 9.43
CA ALA A 214 -1.96 -16.94 9.94
C ALA A 214 -2.20 -18.42 9.61
N LEU A 215 -2.51 -19.24 10.61
CA LEU A 215 -2.91 -20.63 10.40
C LEU A 215 -4.44 -20.76 10.37
N VAL A 216 -5.01 -20.92 9.17
CA VAL A 216 -6.47 -20.91 8.97
C VAL A 216 -6.96 -22.25 8.42
N GLY A 217 -8.26 -22.52 8.58
CA GLY A 217 -8.87 -23.78 8.15
C GLY A 217 -10.05 -24.15 9.03
N LYS A 218 -10.84 -25.14 8.59
CA LYS A 218 -12.03 -25.59 9.31
C LYS A 218 -11.73 -26.21 10.67
N PRO A 219 -12.72 -26.35 11.57
CA PRO A 219 -12.57 -27.21 12.74
C PRO A 219 -12.05 -28.61 12.37
N ASN A 220 -11.21 -29.21 13.22
CA ASN A 220 -10.74 -30.60 13.12
C ASN A 220 -9.89 -30.99 11.89
N VAL A 221 -9.47 -30.03 11.06
CA VAL A 221 -8.54 -30.26 9.94
C VAL A 221 -7.09 -30.51 10.39
N GLY A 222 -6.80 -30.38 11.68
CA GLY A 222 -5.46 -30.62 12.25
C GLY A 222 -4.59 -29.38 12.48
N LYS A 223 -5.19 -28.18 12.63
CA LYS A 223 -4.46 -26.94 12.96
C LYS A 223 -3.66 -27.05 14.26
N SER A 224 -4.29 -27.51 15.34
CA SER A 224 -3.64 -27.67 16.65
C SER A 224 -2.56 -28.76 16.61
N SER A 225 -2.81 -29.86 15.89
CA SER A 225 -1.80 -30.90 15.67
C SER A 225 -0.58 -30.38 14.91
N LEU A 226 -0.78 -29.51 13.92
CA LEU A 226 0.31 -28.87 13.19
C LEU A 226 1.08 -27.91 14.11
N LEU A 227 0.40 -26.99 14.80
CA LEU A 227 1.06 -26.08 15.74
C LEU A 227 1.84 -26.81 16.82
N ASN A 228 1.27 -27.86 17.42
CA ASN A 228 1.96 -28.63 18.46
C ASN A 228 3.20 -29.35 17.91
N ARG A 229 3.16 -29.83 16.66
CA ARG A 229 4.37 -30.36 16.02
C ARG A 229 5.41 -29.26 15.81
N LEU A 230 5.01 -28.15 15.18
CA LEU A 230 5.91 -27.05 14.88
C LEU A 230 6.57 -26.50 16.15
N ALA A 231 5.79 -26.37 17.24
CA ALA A 231 6.30 -25.92 18.54
C ALA A 231 7.12 -26.99 19.30
N GLY A 232 6.99 -28.27 18.94
CA GLY A 232 7.65 -29.39 19.61
C GLY A 232 8.95 -29.83 18.95
N GLU A 233 9.13 -29.58 17.65
CA GLU A 233 10.34 -29.92 16.89
C GLU A 233 11.37 -28.78 16.85
N GLU A 234 10.95 -27.52 17.06
CA GLU A 234 11.81 -26.34 16.98
C GLU A 234 11.52 -25.35 18.13
N ARG A 235 12.56 -24.71 18.66
CA ARG A 235 12.53 -24.00 19.96
C ARG A 235 11.58 -22.80 19.91
N VAL A 236 10.52 -22.83 20.72
CA VAL A 236 9.67 -21.66 20.97
C VAL A 236 10.47 -20.63 21.77
N LEU A 237 10.89 -19.54 21.11
CA LEU A 237 11.49 -18.39 21.77
C LEU A 237 10.35 -17.54 22.36
N VAL A 238 10.20 -17.60 23.68
CA VAL A 238 9.28 -16.69 24.39
C VAL A 238 9.94 -15.32 24.45
N ASP A 239 9.32 -14.30 23.85
CA ASP A 239 9.72 -12.91 24.07
C ASP A 239 9.18 -12.45 25.44
N PRO A 240 10.05 -12.12 26.41
CA PRO A 240 9.62 -11.71 27.74
C PRO A 240 9.04 -10.28 27.79
N MET A 241 9.04 -9.51 26.69
CA MET A 241 8.58 -8.10 26.64
C MET A 241 7.12 -7.91 26.21
N ALA A 242 6.31 -8.96 26.05
CA ALA A 242 4.89 -8.81 25.71
C ALA A 242 4.01 -8.69 26.97
N GLY A 243 4.10 -7.53 27.62
CA GLY A 243 3.31 -7.20 28.81
C GLY A 243 2.56 -5.89 28.65
N THR A 244 1.47 -5.87 27.87
CA THR A 244 0.32 -4.98 28.10
C THR A 244 -0.97 -5.64 27.63
N THR A 245 -2.06 -5.26 28.28
CA THR A 245 -3.35 -5.94 28.34
C THR A 245 -4.12 -6.03 27.02
N ARG A 246 -4.66 -7.24 26.78
CA ARG A 246 -5.93 -7.55 26.09
C ARG A 246 -5.91 -7.92 24.60
N ASP A 247 -4.79 -8.33 24.02
CA ASP A 247 -4.73 -8.87 22.66
C ASP A 247 -4.17 -10.31 22.58
N PRO A 248 -4.59 -11.11 21.57
CA PRO A 248 -4.23 -12.52 21.48
C PRO A 248 -2.72 -12.74 21.38
N VAL A 249 -2.26 -13.75 22.11
CA VAL A 249 -0.85 -14.18 22.21
C VAL A 249 -0.38 -14.69 20.85
N ASP A 250 0.46 -13.93 20.15
CA ASP A 250 1.20 -14.41 18.98
C ASP A 250 2.35 -15.32 19.45
N GLU A 251 2.63 -16.41 18.73
CA GLU A 251 3.71 -17.35 19.06
C GLU A 251 4.88 -17.21 18.08
N LEU A 252 6.12 -17.15 18.58
CA LEU A 252 7.33 -17.25 17.76
C LEU A 252 7.75 -18.72 17.66
N ILE A 253 7.80 -19.21 16.43
CA ILE A 253 8.13 -20.60 16.10
C ILE A 253 9.32 -20.57 15.15
N GLU A 254 10.42 -21.21 15.53
CA GLU A 254 11.48 -21.55 14.58
C GLU A 254 10.93 -22.66 13.67
N LEU A 255 11.02 -22.47 12.36
CA LEU A 255 10.64 -23.49 11.38
C LEU A 255 11.58 -23.43 10.19
N GLY A 256 12.27 -24.55 9.91
CA GLY A 256 13.26 -24.64 8.84
C GLY A 256 14.43 -23.69 9.04
N GLY A 257 14.84 -23.47 10.29
CA GLY A 257 15.98 -22.59 10.66
C GLY A 257 15.68 -21.10 10.54
N LYS A 258 14.40 -20.70 10.43
CA LYS A 258 13.95 -19.30 10.45
C LYS A 258 12.87 -19.10 11.49
N THR A 259 12.87 -17.96 12.16
CA THR A 259 11.82 -17.61 13.12
C THR A 259 10.62 -17.00 12.40
N TRP A 260 9.43 -17.52 12.71
CA TRP A 260 8.15 -17.07 12.18
C TRP A 260 7.22 -16.66 13.33
N ARG A 261 6.40 -15.62 13.11
CA ARG A 261 5.38 -15.20 14.08
C ARG A 261 4.02 -15.74 13.66
N PHE A 262 3.50 -16.71 14.40
CA PHE A 262 2.15 -17.24 14.19
C PHE A 262 1.13 -16.37 14.91
N ILE A 263 0.16 -15.85 14.15
CA ILE A 263 -0.87 -14.92 14.62
C ILE A 263 -2.08 -15.71 15.16
N ASP A 264 -2.62 -15.26 16.31
CA ASP A 264 -3.85 -15.77 16.94
C ASP A 264 -3.83 -17.29 17.23
N THR A 265 -2.71 -17.82 17.72
CA THR A 265 -2.57 -19.25 18.09
C THR A 265 -3.39 -19.63 19.32
N ALA A 266 -3.64 -18.67 20.23
CA ALA A 266 -4.49 -18.86 21.41
C ALA A 266 -5.92 -19.32 21.04
N GLY A 267 -6.47 -18.82 19.93
CA GLY A 267 -7.76 -19.26 19.40
C GLY A 267 -7.77 -20.68 18.83
N ILE A 268 -6.60 -21.19 18.42
CA ILE A 268 -6.43 -22.56 17.89
C ILE A 268 -6.32 -23.56 19.05
N ARG A 269 -5.57 -23.24 20.11
CA ARG A 269 -5.43 -24.09 21.31
C ARG A 269 -6.72 -24.18 22.14
N ARG A 270 -7.50 -23.10 22.24
CA ARG A 270 -8.78 -23.09 23.01
C ARG A 270 -9.92 -23.92 22.37
N ARG A 271 -9.86 -24.19 21.05
CA ARG A 271 -10.93 -24.90 20.31
C ARG A 271 -11.07 -26.39 20.64
N GLU A 272 -10.19 -26.99 21.43
CA GLU A 272 -10.36 -28.38 21.90
C GLU A 272 -11.45 -28.54 22.97
N ARG A 273 -11.88 -27.45 23.65
CA ARG A 273 -12.75 -27.58 24.83
C ARG A 273 -14.20 -27.12 24.66
N GLU A 274 -14.54 -26.35 23.63
CA GLU A 274 -15.90 -25.80 23.48
C GLU A 274 -16.41 -25.96 22.04
N LEU A 275 -17.20 -27.01 21.83
CA LEU A 275 -17.96 -27.24 20.61
C LEU A 275 -19.44 -27.02 20.92
N LYS A 276 -19.96 -25.83 20.58
CA LYS A 276 -21.33 -25.57 20.07
C LYS A 276 -21.58 -24.05 19.93
N GLY A 277 -21.98 -23.59 18.74
CA GLY A 277 -22.60 -22.27 18.52
C GLY A 277 -21.73 -21.09 18.03
N ALA A 278 -20.50 -21.31 17.55
CA ALA A 278 -19.50 -20.23 17.36
C ALA A 278 -19.08 -19.91 15.91
N ASP A 279 -19.91 -20.18 14.89
CA ASP A 279 -19.51 -19.96 13.48
C ASP A 279 -19.30 -18.47 13.12
N PHE A 280 -20.10 -17.57 13.71
CA PHE A 280 -19.96 -16.12 13.48
C PHE A 280 -18.66 -15.56 14.06
N TYR A 281 -18.33 -15.92 15.31
CA TYR A 281 -17.10 -15.48 15.99
C TYR A 281 -15.84 -16.10 15.38
N ALA A 282 -15.93 -17.31 14.81
CA ALA A 282 -14.81 -17.93 14.10
C ALA A 282 -14.41 -17.15 12.83
N THR A 283 -15.39 -16.59 12.11
CA THR A 283 -15.17 -15.82 10.88
C THR A 283 -14.53 -14.46 11.16
N MET A 284 -15.03 -13.73 12.18
CA MET A 284 -14.47 -12.43 12.59
C MET A 284 -13.02 -12.55 13.09
N ARG A 285 -12.70 -13.58 13.88
CA ARG A 285 -11.31 -13.83 14.32
C ARG A 285 -10.39 -14.19 13.16
N THR A 286 -10.88 -15.00 12.21
CA THR A 286 -10.13 -15.33 10.99
C THR A 286 -9.80 -14.05 10.22
N LYS A 287 -10.76 -13.12 10.08
CA LYS A 287 -10.52 -11.84 9.42
C LYS A 287 -9.45 -11.00 10.14
N ALA A 288 -9.55 -10.84 11.46
CA ALA A 288 -8.57 -10.09 12.25
C ALA A 288 -7.15 -10.71 12.18
N ALA A 289 -7.05 -12.04 12.19
CA ALA A 289 -5.78 -12.74 12.01
C ALA A 289 -5.19 -12.49 10.61
N LEU A 290 -6.03 -12.51 9.57
CA LEU A 290 -5.61 -12.22 8.19
C LEU A 290 -5.22 -10.76 7.99
N GLU A 291 -5.82 -9.81 8.71
CA GLU A 291 -5.44 -8.39 8.64
C GLU A 291 -4.03 -8.14 9.19
N ARG A 292 -3.56 -8.95 10.15
CA ARG A 292 -2.22 -8.85 10.74
C ARG A 292 -1.16 -9.72 10.04
N ALA A 293 -1.59 -10.80 9.38
CA ALA A 293 -0.68 -11.72 8.70
C ALA A 293 -0.19 -11.19 7.37
N GLU A 294 0.96 -11.68 6.93
CA GLU A 294 1.49 -11.46 5.57
C GLU A 294 1.16 -12.65 4.67
N VAL A 295 1.22 -13.85 5.24
CA VAL A 295 0.89 -15.12 4.60
C VAL A 295 -0.11 -15.91 5.43
N ALA A 296 -1.08 -16.54 4.75
CA ALA A 296 -1.98 -17.50 5.35
C ALA A 296 -1.64 -18.91 4.90
N VAL A 297 -1.48 -19.82 5.86
CA VAL A 297 -1.40 -21.26 5.62
C VAL A 297 -2.80 -21.84 5.83
N VAL A 298 -3.48 -22.19 4.74
CA VAL A 298 -4.83 -22.75 4.73
C VAL A 298 -4.74 -24.27 4.86
N LEU A 299 -5.15 -24.82 6.00
CA LEU A 299 -5.19 -26.27 6.22
C LEU A 299 -6.52 -26.84 5.75
N ILE A 300 -6.41 -27.86 4.90
CA ILE A 300 -7.54 -28.63 4.36
C ILE A 300 -7.31 -30.09 4.70
N ASP A 301 -8.36 -30.77 5.17
CA ASP A 301 -8.34 -32.22 5.36
C ASP A 301 -8.44 -32.93 4.00
N ALA A 302 -7.34 -33.52 3.53
CA ALA A 302 -7.28 -34.16 2.22
C ALA A 302 -8.06 -35.48 2.16
N SER A 303 -8.35 -36.09 3.31
CA SER A 303 -9.09 -37.35 3.39
C SER A 303 -10.60 -37.16 3.19
N GLN A 304 -11.06 -35.92 3.09
CA GLN A 304 -12.46 -35.55 2.91
C GLN A 304 -12.64 -34.78 1.60
N PRO A 305 -13.86 -34.78 1.03
CA PRO A 305 -14.18 -33.90 -0.09
C PRO A 305 -14.00 -32.42 0.28
N LEU A 306 -13.48 -31.63 -0.65
CA LEU A 306 -13.44 -30.17 -0.52
C LEU A 306 -14.84 -29.65 -0.23
N SER A 307 -14.95 -28.70 0.68
CA SER A 307 -16.27 -28.24 1.11
C SER A 307 -16.39 -26.72 1.02
N GLU A 308 -17.62 -26.21 1.03
CA GLU A 308 -17.90 -24.78 0.78
C GLU A 308 -17.22 -23.84 1.77
N GLN A 309 -16.98 -24.30 3.00
CA GLN A 309 -16.26 -23.48 3.97
C GLN A 309 -14.73 -23.49 3.74
N ASP A 310 -14.15 -24.50 3.09
CA ASP A 310 -12.73 -24.44 2.67
C ASP A 310 -12.57 -23.35 1.59
N LEU A 311 -13.45 -23.38 0.58
CA LEU A 311 -13.47 -22.41 -0.51
C LEU A 311 -13.73 -20.98 -0.01
N ARG A 312 -14.61 -20.82 0.99
CA ARG A 312 -14.86 -19.52 1.64
C ARG A 312 -13.63 -19.02 2.39
N ILE A 313 -12.94 -19.87 3.16
CA ILE A 313 -11.71 -19.47 3.86
C ILE A 313 -10.64 -19.04 2.86
N MET A 314 -10.43 -19.79 1.78
CA MET A 314 -9.49 -19.41 0.72
C MET A 314 -9.86 -18.08 0.05
N SER A 315 -11.16 -17.84 -0.19
CA SER A 315 -11.64 -16.57 -0.73
C SER A 315 -11.35 -15.42 0.24
N MET A 316 -11.58 -15.60 1.54
CA MET A 316 -11.26 -14.59 2.56
C MET A 316 -9.78 -14.21 2.57
N VAL A 317 -8.87 -15.19 2.38
CA VAL A 317 -7.42 -14.93 2.28
C VAL A 317 -7.11 -14.08 1.04
N ALA A 318 -7.66 -14.46 -0.12
CA ALA A 318 -7.46 -13.73 -1.37
C ALA A 318 -8.03 -12.30 -1.30
N ASP A 319 -9.23 -12.14 -0.74
CA ASP A 319 -9.91 -10.85 -0.56
C ASP A 319 -9.15 -9.95 0.44
N ALA A 320 -8.51 -10.55 1.45
CA ALA A 320 -7.61 -9.84 2.36
C ALA A 320 -6.26 -9.45 1.73
N GLY A 321 -6.00 -9.88 0.48
CA GLY A 321 -4.78 -9.54 -0.23
C GLY A 321 -3.53 -10.20 0.35
N ARG A 322 -3.65 -11.33 1.04
CA ARG A 322 -2.53 -12.03 1.69
C ARG A 322 -1.94 -13.12 0.80
N ALA A 323 -0.64 -13.35 0.95
CA ALA A 323 0.00 -14.52 0.37
C ALA A 323 -0.68 -15.81 0.90
N MET A 324 -0.72 -16.87 0.11
CA MET A 324 -1.46 -18.07 0.44
C MET A 324 -0.71 -19.35 0.08
N VAL A 325 -0.61 -20.23 1.06
CA VAL A 325 -0.16 -21.61 0.92
C VAL A 325 -1.28 -22.53 1.39
N ILE A 326 -1.62 -23.53 0.60
CA ILE A 326 -2.65 -24.52 0.91
C ILE A 326 -1.96 -25.81 1.35
N ALA A 327 -2.15 -26.17 2.62
CA ALA A 327 -1.61 -27.39 3.19
C ALA A 327 -2.70 -28.47 3.22
N PHE A 328 -2.60 -29.44 2.31
CA PHE A 328 -3.42 -30.65 2.30
C PHE A 328 -2.92 -31.60 3.39
N ASN A 329 -3.59 -31.55 4.53
CA ASN A 329 -3.25 -32.30 5.72
C ASN A 329 -3.89 -33.70 5.74
N LYS A 330 -3.42 -34.56 6.64
CA LYS A 330 -3.81 -35.98 6.76
C LYS A 330 -3.49 -36.80 5.51
N TRP A 331 -2.41 -36.43 4.81
CA TRP A 331 -1.96 -37.11 3.60
C TRP A 331 -1.61 -38.60 3.83
N ASP A 332 -1.32 -38.98 5.09
CA ASP A 332 -1.12 -40.36 5.52
C ASP A 332 -2.37 -41.25 5.39
N LEU A 333 -3.56 -40.66 5.26
CA LEU A 333 -4.83 -41.39 5.14
C LEU A 333 -5.28 -41.62 3.70
N LEU A 334 -4.54 -41.13 2.69
CA LEU A 334 -4.98 -41.15 1.29
C LEU A 334 -4.55 -42.41 0.54
N ASP A 335 -5.54 -43.09 -0.02
CA ASP A 335 -5.40 -44.12 -1.06
C ASP A 335 -5.33 -43.50 -2.49
N GLU A 336 -5.21 -44.34 -3.51
CA GLU A 336 -5.10 -43.90 -4.91
C GLU A 336 -6.39 -43.26 -5.44
N GLU A 337 -7.54 -43.82 -5.08
CA GLU A 337 -8.86 -43.31 -5.49
C GLU A 337 -9.11 -41.91 -4.93
N ARG A 338 -8.88 -41.69 -3.63
CA ARG A 338 -9.05 -40.38 -3.00
C ARG A 338 -8.10 -39.34 -3.57
N ARG A 339 -6.86 -39.71 -3.92
CA ARG A 339 -5.90 -38.78 -4.58
C ARG A 339 -6.42 -38.33 -5.94
N TYR A 340 -6.94 -39.26 -6.73
CA TYR A 340 -7.50 -38.97 -8.03
C TYR A 340 -8.71 -38.03 -7.92
N ASP A 341 -9.61 -38.28 -6.98
CA ASP A 341 -10.78 -37.43 -6.77
C ASP A 341 -10.41 -36.05 -6.24
N LEU A 342 -9.45 -35.96 -5.32
CA LEU A 342 -8.96 -34.67 -4.80
C LEU A 342 -8.42 -33.79 -5.93
N GLU A 343 -7.60 -34.31 -6.84
CA GLU A 343 -7.09 -33.54 -7.98
C GLU A 343 -8.22 -33.02 -8.90
N ARG A 344 -9.26 -33.84 -9.12
CA ARG A 344 -10.44 -33.42 -9.88
C ARG A 344 -11.23 -32.33 -9.16
N GLU A 345 -11.39 -32.45 -7.85
CA GLU A 345 -12.05 -31.44 -7.02
C GLU A 345 -11.28 -30.11 -7.04
N ILE A 346 -9.95 -30.15 -6.89
CA ILE A 346 -9.07 -28.97 -6.97
C ILE A 346 -9.27 -28.27 -8.32
N LYS A 347 -9.16 -28.99 -9.44
CA LYS A 347 -9.29 -28.43 -10.78
C LYS A 347 -10.66 -27.81 -11.04
N ARG A 348 -11.73 -28.39 -10.47
CA ARG A 348 -13.11 -27.95 -10.70
C ARG A 348 -13.54 -26.81 -9.77
N ARG A 349 -13.07 -26.80 -8.52
CA ARG A 349 -13.61 -25.94 -7.46
C ARG A 349 -12.69 -24.82 -7.03
N MET A 350 -11.37 -24.97 -7.16
CA MET A 350 -10.40 -23.95 -6.74
C MET A 350 -10.06 -22.95 -7.86
N THR A 351 -11.09 -22.50 -8.59
CA THR A 351 -10.93 -21.67 -9.79
C THR A 351 -10.58 -20.21 -9.49
N ARG A 352 -10.88 -19.72 -8.28
CA ARG A 352 -10.55 -18.36 -7.82
C ARG A 352 -9.10 -18.19 -7.38
N THR A 353 -8.48 -19.28 -6.94
CA THR A 353 -7.14 -19.25 -6.34
C THR A 353 -6.20 -20.31 -6.94
N PRO A 354 -6.16 -20.46 -8.29
CA PRO A 354 -5.31 -21.46 -8.94
C PRO A 354 -3.82 -21.17 -8.74
N TRP A 355 -3.48 -19.91 -8.41
CA TRP A 355 -2.15 -19.41 -8.13
C TRP A 355 -1.61 -19.84 -6.76
N ALA A 356 -2.45 -20.36 -5.86
CA ALA A 356 -2.01 -20.72 -4.52
C ALA A 356 -1.06 -21.94 -4.54
N LEU A 357 0.05 -21.85 -3.80
CA LEU A 357 0.99 -22.96 -3.67
C LEU A 357 0.36 -24.07 -2.81
N ARG A 358 0.63 -25.32 -3.17
CA ARG A 358 0.05 -26.51 -2.53
C ARG A 358 1.14 -27.37 -1.91
N VAL A 359 0.94 -27.77 -0.65
CA VAL A 359 1.86 -28.66 0.06
C VAL A 359 1.06 -29.80 0.69
N ASN A 360 1.50 -31.02 0.46
CA ASN A 360 0.86 -32.23 0.99
C ASN A 360 1.59 -32.66 2.25
N ILE A 361 0.92 -32.62 3.40
CA ILE A 361 1.53 -32.84 4.73
C ILE A 361 0.75 -33.85 5.58
N SER A 362 1.40 -34.33 6.63
CA SER A 362 0.72 -35.00 7.74
C SER A 362 1.14 -34.37 9.06
N ALA A 363 0.25 -33.55 9.61
CA ALA A 363 0.36 -32.98 10.94
C ALA A 363 0.22 -34.04 12.06
N LYS A 364 0.00 -35.32 11.74
CA LYS A 364 0.09 -36.42 12.73
C LYS A 364 1.44 -37.12 12.69
N THR A 365 2.01 -37.35 11.51
CA THR A 365 3.25 -38.12 11.36
C THR A 365 4.51 -37.26 11.19
N GLY A 366 4.36 -35.97 10.87
CA GLY A 366 5.47 -35.06 10.58
C GLY A 366 5.85 -35.00 9.11
N ARG A 367 5.30 -35.91 8.28
CA ARG A 367 5.62 -35.99 6.86
C ARG A 367 5.43 -34.65 6.14
N ASN A 368 6.48 -34.20 5.45
CA ASN A 368 6.53 -33.03 4.58
C ASN A 368 6.21 -31.69 5.25
N VAL A 369 6.17 -31.60 6.58
CA VAL A 369 5.89 -30.34 7.28
C VAL A 369 6.99 -29.30 6.98
N GLU A 370 8.22 -29.74 6.81
CA GLU A 370 9.38 -28.91 6.41
C GLU A 370 9.19 -28.22 5.05
N LYS A 371 8.38 -28.80 4.15
CA LYS A 371 8.09 -28.22 2.83
C LYS A 371 7.17 -27.00 2.89
N LEU A 372 6.58 -26.70 4.05
CA LEU A 372 5.82 -25.47 4.23
C LEU A 372 6.72 -24.24 4.11
N VAL A 373 7.95 -24.29 4.63
CA VAL A 373 8.88 -23.15 4.62
C VAL A 373 9.17 -22.65 3.20
N PRO A 374 9.71 -23.47 2.28
CA PRO A 374 10.00 -22.99 0.92
C PRO A 374 8.73 -22.52 0.18
N ALA A 375 7.56 -23.11 0.47
CA ALA A 375 6.31 -22.66 -0.12
C ALA A 375 5.87 -21.29 0.43
N ILE A 376 6.02 -21.06 1.74
CA ILE A 376 5.72 -19.78 2.38
C ILE A 376 6.67 -18.70 1.88
N GLU A 377 7.96 -18.99 1.78
CA GLU A 377 8.95 -18.06 1.26
C GLU A 377 8.67 -17.66 -0.17
N ARG A 378 8.43 -18.64 -1.07
CA ARG A 378 8.06 -18.37 -2.46
C ARG A 378 6.79 -17.53 -2.56
N ALA A 379 5.79 -17.81 -1.71
CA ALA A 379 4.55 -17.04 -1.67
C ALA A 379 4.81 -15.59 -1.23
N LEU A 380 5.65 -15.38 -0.21
CA LEU A 380 6.01 -14.05 0.30
C LEU A 380 6.88 -13.26 -0.67
N GLU A 381 7.84 -13.92 -1.32
CA GLU A 381 8.67 -13.34 -2.39
C GLU A 381 7.77 -12.86 -3.54
N SER A 382 6.91 -13.75 -4.03
CA SER A 382 5.90 -13.43 -5.05
C SER A 382 4.92 -12.35 -4.60
N TRP A 383 4.56 -12.34 -3.32
CA TRP A 383 3.72 -11.30 -2.74
C TRP A 383 4.45 -9.96 -2.85
N SER A 384 5.60 -9.78 -2.23
CA SER A 384 6.37 -8.52 -2.29
C SER A 384 7.06 -8.20 -3.63
N ASN A 385 6.83 -8.96 -4.70
CA ASN A 385 7.54 -8.80 -5.97
C ASN A 385 7.10 -7.53 -6.75
N ARG A 386 8.07 -6.75 -7.22
CA ARG A 386 7.87 -5.56 -8.06
C ARG A 386 8.32 -5.81 -9.49
N VAL A 387 7.40 -5.58 -10.44
CA VAL A 387 7.69 -5.54 -11.87
C VAL A 387 8.00 -4.08 -12.26
N PRO A 388 9.19 -3.80 -12.84
CA PRO A 388 9.53 -2.47 -13.32
C PRO A 388 8.50 -1.94 -14.33
N THR A 389 8.13 -0.67 -14.19
CA THR A 389 7.11 -0.01 -15.02
C THR A 389 7.45 -0.11 -16.52
N ALA A 390 8.71 0.07 -16.90
CA ALA A 390 9.14 -0.06 -18.30
C ALA A 390 8.87 -1.47 -18.86
N LYS A 391 9.28 -2.52 -18.13
CA LYS A 391 9.04 -3.92 -18.51
C LYS A 391 7.55 -4.24 -18.61
N LEU A 392 6.76 -3.74 -17.65
CA LEU A 392 5.30 -3.92 -17.66
C LEU A 392 4.64 -3.30 -18.89
N ASN A 393 5.02 -2.07 -19.26
CA ASN A 393 4.45 -1.39 -20.42
C ASN A 393 4.89 -2.01 -21.75
N GLN A 394 6.16 -2.42 -21.87
CA GLN A 394 6.64 -3.18 -23.01
C GLN A 394 5.81 -4.46 -23.21
N PHE A 395 5.69 -5.26 -22.14
CA PHE A 395 4.90 -6.49 -22.14
C PHE A 395 3.43 -6.24 -22.53
N LEU A 396 2.79 -5.20 -21.98
CA LEU A 396 1.40 -4.88 -22.32
C LEU A 396 1.25 -4.41 -23.76
N GLY A 397 2.22 -3.68 -24.30
CA GLY A 397 2.25 -3.27 -25.71
C GLY A 397 2.25 -4.48 -26.65
N GLU A 398 3.18 -5.42 -26.42
CA GLU A 398 3.25 -6.69 -27.17
C GLU A 398 1.96 -7.51 -27.03
N LEU A 399 1.42 -7.58 -25.81
CA LEU A 399 0.19 -8.32 -25.52
C LEU A 399 -1.02 -7.74 -26.25
N VAL A 400 -1.19 -6.42 -26.22
CA VAL A 400 -2.29 -5.71 -26.88
C VAL A 400 -2.16 -5.77 -28.40
N ALA A 401 -0.94 -5.72 -28.94
CA ALA A 401 -0.71 -5.88 -30.37
C ALA A 401 -1.12 -7.28 -30.86
N ALA A 402 -0.77 -8.32 -30.11
CA ALA A 402 -1.10 -9.71 -30.45
C ALA A 402 -2.59 -10.05 -30.20
N THR A 403 -3.20 -9.48 -29.17
CA THR A 403 -4.61 -9.74 -28.82
C THR A 403 -5.27 -8.44 -28.37
N PRO A 404 -5.80 -7.62 -29.30
CA PRO A 404 -6.36 -6.32 -28.95
C PRO A 404 -7.64 -6.41 -28.10
N PRO A 405 -7.96 -5.40 -27.27
CA PRO A 405 -9.22 -5.35 -26.52
C PRO A 405 -10.44 -5.39 -27.46
N PRO A 406 -11.54 -6.07 -27.09
CA PRO A 406 -12.73 -6.10 -27.93
C PRO A 406 -13.38 -4.71 -28.06
N VAL A 407 -13.94 -4.43 -29.24
CA VAL A 407 -14.63 -3.16 -29.52
C VAL A 407 -16.03 -3.20 -28.92
N ARG A 408 -16.39 -2.19 -28.11
CA ARG A 408 -17.77 -1.95 -27.64
C ARG A 408 -18.12 -0.47 -27.73
N GLY A 409 -19.36 -0.17 -28.12
CA GLY A 409 -19.83 1.21 -28.27
C GLY A 409 -19.15 1.99 -29.40
N GLY A 410 -18.66 1.29 -30.43
CA GLY A 410 -18.07 1.88 -31.64
C GLY A 410 -16.62 2.36 -31.51
N LYS A 411 -16.01 2.30 -30.32
CA LYS A 411 -14.58 2.63 -30.12
C LYS A 411 -13.87 1.56 -29.32
N GLN A 412 -12.67 1.22 -29.75
CA GLN A 412 -11.82 0.29 -29.04
C GLN A 412 -11.18 0.98 -27.83
N PRO A 413 -11.31 0.44 -26.61
CA PRO A 413 -10.57 0.96 -25.47
C PRO A 413 -9.08 0.70 -25.68
N LYS A 414 -8.25 1.71 -25.43
CA LYS A 414 -6.79 1.62 -25.49
C LYS A 414 -6.23 1.61 -24.08
N ILE A 415 -5.23 0.78 -23.83
CA ILE A 415 -4.37 0.88 -22.65
C ILE A 415 -3.30 1.89 -23.00
N LEU A 416 -3.26 3.00 -22.27
CA LEU A 416 -2.29 4.08 -22.49
C LEU A 416 -0.99 3.77 -21.76
N PHE A 417 -1.13 3.28 -20.53
CA PHE A 417 -0.02 3.04 -19.61
C PHE A 417 -0.48 2.10 -18.50
N ALA A 418 0.46 1.40 -17.87
CA ALA A 418 0.23 0.68 -16.64
C ALA A 418 1.40 0.84 -15.66
N THR A 419 1.10 0.72 -14.38
CA THR A 419 2.10 0.68 -13.32
C THR A 419 1.70 -0.32 -12.24
N GLN A 420 2.69 -0.84 -11.52
CA GLN A 420 2.46 -1.56 -10.28
C GLN A 420 2.55 -0.56 -9.12
N ALA A 421 1.39 -0.18 -8.58
CA ALA A 421 1.27 0.83 -7.54
C ALA A 421 1.56 0.29 -6.12
N ASP A 422 1.45 -1.02 -5.91
CA ASP A 422 1.68 -1.68 -4.62
C ASP A 422 2.25 -3.09 -4.83
N VAL A 423 2.91 -3.63 -3.81
CA VAL A 423 3.49 -4.98 -3.81
C VAL A 423 2.93 -5.84 -2.67
N GLU A 424 2.18 -5.32 -1.71
CA GLU A 424 1.76 -6.13 -0.55
C GLU A 424 0.24 -6.05 -0.32
N PRO A 425 -0.60 -6.52 -1.28
CA PRO A 425 -0.27 -7.35 -2.45
C PRO A 425 0.07 -6.59 -3.75
N PRO A 426 0.61 -7.28 -4.79
CA PRO A 426 0.83 -6.72 -6.12
C PRO A 426 -0.42 -6.09 -6.71
N ARG A 427 -0.41 -4.75 -6.85
CA ARG A 427 -1.52 -3.98 -7.41
C ARG A 427 -1.11 -3.30 -8.70
N PHE A 428 -1.70 -3.77 -9.80
CA PHE A 428 -1.54 -3.17 -11.12
C PHE A 428 -2.67 -2.19 -11.40
N ILE A 429 -2.33 -1.01 -11.91
CA ILE A 429 -3.28 0.01 -12.35
C ILE A 429 -3.12 0.18 -13.86
N LEU A 430 -4.19 -0.10 -14.60
CA LEU A 430 -4.27 0.13 -16.04
C LEU A 430 -4.92 1.49 -16.31
N PHE A 431 -4.23 2.39 -16.99
CA PHE A 431 -4.78 3.66 -17.45
C PHE A 431 -5.33 3.48 -18.87
N THR A 432 -6.62 3.73 -19.05
CA THR A 432 -7.31 3.39 -20.30
C THR A 432 -8.14 4.54 -20.84
N THR A 433 -8.39 4.55 -22.15
CA THR A 433 -9.31 5.50 -22.79
C THR A 433 -10.78 5.14 -22.62
N GLY A 434 -11.05 3.90 -22.21
CA GLY A 434 -12.40 3.37 -22.05
C GLY A 434 -12.41 2.12 -21.18
N PHE A 435 -13.59 1.60 -20.91
CA PHE A 435 -13.77 0.45 -20.02
C PHE A 435 -13.23 -0.85 -20.65
N LEU A 436 -12.41 -1.59 -19.89
CA LEU A 436 -12.00 -2.95 -20.23
C LEU A 436 -12.89 -3.98 -19.55
N GLU A 437 -13.51 -4.84 -20.36
CA GLU A 437 -14.34 -5.94 -19.88
C GLU A 437 -13.58 -6.87 -18.94
N GLU A 438 -14.31 -7.49 -18.01
CA GLU A 438 -13.72 -8.37 -17.01
C GLU A 438 -12.96 -9.55 -17.65
N THR A 439 -13.48 -10.13 -18.74
CA THR A 439 -12.81 -11.21 -19.47
C THR A 439 -11.43 -10.79 -19.98
N TYR A 440 -11.29 -9.56 -20.48
CA TYR A 440 -10.02 -9.05 -20.98
C TYR A 440 -9.07 -8.70 -19.83
N ARG A 441 -9.59 -8.17 -18.72
CA ARG A 441 -8.78 -7.96 -17.50
C ARG A 441 -8.25 -9.28 -16.92
N ARG A 442 -9.07 -10.34 -16.89
CA ARG A 442 -8.64 -11.69 -16.49
C ARG A 442 -7.61 -12.28 -17.45
N PHE A 443 -7.72 -12.00 -18.75
CA PHE A 443 -6.71 -12.37 -19.74
C PHE A 443 -5.37 -11.68 -19.44
N ILE A 444 -5.37 -10.37 -19.16
CA ILE A 444 -4.16 -9.64 -18.75
C ILE A 444 -3.58 -10.24 -17.47
N GLU A 445 -4.40 -10.46 -16.44
CA GLU A 445 -3.95 -11.10 -15.19
C GLU A 445 -3.26 -12.44 -15.46
N ARG A 446 -3.89 -13.31 -16.25
CA ARG A 446 -3.30 -14.61 -16.59
C ARG A 446 -1.93 -14.45 -17.26
N ARG A 447 -1.81 -13.51 -18.20
CA ARG A 447 -0.57 -13.27 -18.95
C ARG A 447 0.53 -12.63 -18.08
N ILE A 448 0.16 -11.76 -17.14
CA ILE A 448 1.08 -11.24 -16.11
C ILE A 448 1.63 -12.41 -15.29
N ARG A 449 0.77 -13.32 -14.84
CA ARG A 449 1.20 -14.48 -14.05
C ARG A 449 2.12 -15.41 -14.84
N GLU A 450 1.77 -15.71 -16.10
CA GLU A 450 2.59 -16.55 -16.98
C GLU A 450 3.99 -15.96 -17.25
N THR A 451 4.12 -14.63 -17.26
CA THR A 451 5.37 -13.94 -17.61
C THR A 451 6.23 -13.61 -16.39
N TYR A 452 5.61 -13.17 -15.30
CA TYR A 452 6.29 -12.62 -14.12
C TYR A 452 6.11 -13.48 -12.86
N GLY A 453 5.35 -14.58 -12.91
CA GLY A 453 5.12 -15.48 -11.78
C GLY A 453 3.93 -15.04 -10.91
N PHE A 454 4.19 -14.74 -9.63
CA PHE A 454 3.17 -14.52 -8.59
C PHE A 454 2.52 -15.79 -8.01
N ASP A 455 3.27 -16.88 -7.95
CA ASP A 455 2.82 -18.11 -7.27
C ASP A 455 2.69 -17.87 -5.77
N GLY A 456 1.55 -18.27 -5.20
CA GLY A 456 1.24 -18.02 -3.80
C GLY A 456 0.82 -16.58 -3.50
N SER A 457 0.70 -15.70 -4.49
CA SER A 457 0.28 -14.31 -4.32
C SER A 457 -0.99 -13.94 -5.10
N PRO A 458 -1.97 -13.26 -4.46
CA PRO A 458 -3.04 -12.60 -5.19
C PRO A 458 -2.47 -11.39 -5.95
N ILE A 459 -2.96 -11.16 -7.18
CA ILE A 459 -2.68 -9.91 -7.88
C ILE A 459 -3.99 -9.13 -8.02
N VAL A 460 -3.91 -7.81 -7.87
CA VAL A 460 -5.06 -6.92 -7.99
C VAL A 460 -4.88 -6.08 -9.25
N ILE A 461 -5.77 -6.26 -10.24
CA ILE A 461 -5.82 -5.41 -11.42
C ILE A 461 -6.97 -4.43 -11.30
N SER A 462 -6.63 -3.15 -11.23
CA SER A 462 -7.56 -2.04 -11.25
C SER A 462 -7.40 -1.22 -12.53
N MET A 463 -8.43 -0.46 -12.88
CA MET A 463 -8.44 0.36 -14.08
C MET A 463 -8.86 1.78 -13.73
N ARG A 464 -8.19 2.76 -14.34
CA ARG A 464 -8.56 4.18 -14.31
C ARG A 464 -8.84 4.65 -15.72
N ILE A 465 -10.07 5.09 -15.97
CA ILE A 465 -10.49 5.62 -17.27
C ILE A 465 -10.15 7.11 -17.29
N ARG A 466 -9.41 7.56 -18.30
CA ARG A 466 -9.14 8.99 -18.51
C ARG A 466 -10.42 9.69 -18.94
N GLU A 467 -10.93 10.60 -18.14
CA GLU A 467 -11.98 11.52 -18.57
C GLU A 467 -11.42 12.45 -19.65
N ARG A 468 -12.13 12.57 -20.78
CA ARG A 468 -11.81 13.59 -21.77
C ARG A 468 -12.03 14.95 -21.10
N ARG A 469 -10.97 15.72 -20.86
CA ARG A 469 -11.10 17.17 -20.68
C ARG A 469 -11.88 17.69 -21.89
N GLY A 470 -13.08 18.21 -21.64
CA GLY A 470 -13.92 18.78 -22.69
C GLY A 470 -13.12 19.88 -23.39
N ALA A 471 -13.11 19.85 -24.73
CA ALA A 471 -12.59 20.96 -25.51
C ALA A 471 -13.29 22.25 -25.04
N PRO A 472 -12.57 23.38 -24.89
CA PRO A 472 -13.21 24.65 -24.61
C PRO A 472 -14.27 24.92 -25.70
N PRO A 473 -15.45 25.46 -25.34
CA PRO A 473 -16.47 25.75 -26.33
C PRO A 473 -15.86 26.65 -27.40
N ALA A 474 -15.97 26.21 -28.66
CA ALA A 474 -15.48 26.96 -29.80
C ALA A 474 -16.01 28.40 -29.69
N ALA A 475 -15.09 29.37 -29.71
CA ALA A 475 -15.44 30.77 -29.72
C ALA A 475 -16.41 31.00 -30.89
N LYS A 476 -17.65 31.38 -30.57
CA LYS A 476 -18.59 31.88 -31.58
C LYS A 476 -17.96 33.15 -32.16
N HIS A 477 -17.38 33.05 -33.34
CA HIS A 477 -17.06 34.23 -34.13
C HIS A 477 -18.37 34.86 -34.59
N ARG A 478 -18.64 36.03 -33.99
CA ARG A 478 -19.55 37.14 -34.37
C ARG A 478 -20.97 36.80 -34.80
#